data_AF-A0A069IJG4-F1
#
_entry.id   AF-A0A069IJG4-F1
#
_cell.length_a   1.000
_cell.length_b   1.000
_cell.length_c   1.000
_cell.angle_alpha   90.00
_cell.angle_beta   90.00
_cell.angle_gamma   90.00
#
_symmetry.space_group_name_H-M   'P 1'
#
loop_
_entity.id
_entity.type
_entity.pdbx_description
1 polymer ?
#
loop_
_entity_poly.entity_id
_entity_poly.type
_entity_poly.pdbx_seq_one_letter_code
_entity_poly.pdbx_strand_id
1 'polypeptide(L)'
;MATYQRGDLFIVTSVEELPWGRYRGFVTFTAGVQPAASSRHTCTRCWDNPLQAHEDADAEVEYAYRHYLSDHTDWSSRAGSTEH
;
A
#
# COMPACT_ATOMS: atom_id res chain seq x y z
N MET A 1 3.27 4.16 12.23
CA MET A 1 2.39 4.56 11.11
C MET A 1 3.00 5.76 10.41
N ALA A 2 3.44 5.58 9.18
CA ALA A 2 3.86 6.67 8.30
C ALA A 2 2.84 6.81 7.16
N THR A 3 2.56 8.05 6.77
CA THR A 3 1.64 8.38 5.68
C THR A 3 2.38 9.19 4.63
N TYR A 4 2.34 8.72 3.39
CA TYR A 4 2.87 9.39 2.21
C TYR A 4 1.71 9.79 1.31
N GLN A 5 1.82 10.96 0.67
CA GLN A 5 0.82 11.42 -0.29
C GLN A 5 1.48 11.63 -1.65
N ARG A 6 0.89 11.04 -2.71
CA ARG A 6 1.29 11.25 -4.11
C ARG A 6 0.05 11.61 -4.93
N GLY A 7 -0.14 12.90 -5.19
CA GLY A 7 -1.39 13.40 -5.80
C GLY A 7 -2.58 13.12 -4.88
N ASP A 8 -3.61 12.46 -5.41
CA ASP A 8 -4.81 12.01 -4.69
C ASP A 8 -4.67 10.61 -4.04
N LEU A 9 -3.47 10.01 -4.12
CA LEU A 9 -3.18 8.70 -3.53
C LEU A 9 -2.56 8.86 -2.13
N PHE A 10 -3.22 8.29 -1.13
CA PHE A 10 -2.71 8.12 0.21
C PHE A 10 -2.06 6.75 0.34
N ILE A 11 -0.82 6.73 0.81
CA ILE A 11 -0.03 5.52 1.03
C ILE A 11 0.28 5.45 2.51
N VAL A 12 -0.12 4.38 3.19
CA VAL A 12 0.04 4.23 4.63
C VAL A 12 0.80 2.94 4.92
N THR A 13 1.88 3.03 5.69
CA THR A 13 2.56 1.86 6.24
C THR A 13 2.03 1.55 7.63
N SER A 14 1.77 0.28 7.89
CA SER A 14 1.26 -0.23 9.16
C SER A 14 1.76 -1.64 9.41
N VAL A 15 1.56 -2.12 10.65
CA VAL A 15 1.97 -3.45 11.08
C VAL A 15 0.75 -4.18 11.63
N GLU A 16 0.64 -5.46 11.30
CA GLU A 16 -0.31 -6.38 11.93
C GLU A 16 0.43 -7.31 12.89
N GLU A 17 -0.17 -7.57 14.05
CA GLU A 17 0.25 -8.64 14.93
C GLU A 17 -0.36 -9.96 14.44
N LEU A 18 0.51 -10.93 14.21
CA LEU A 18 0.20 -12.30 13.84
C LEU A 18 0.24 -13.20 15.09
N PRO A 19 -0.35 -14.40 15.01
CA PRO A 19 -0.20 -15.40 16.07
C PRO A 19 1.27 -15.64 16.42
N TRP A 20 1.52 -16.08 17.66
CA TRP A 20 2.86 -16.38 18.19
C TRP A 20 3.78 -15.16 18.41
N GLY A 21 3.21 -13.96 18.55
CA GLY A 21 3.99 -12.74 18.81
C GLY A 21 4.84 -12.30 17.62
N ARG A 22 4.39 -12.64 16.40
CA ARG A 22 5.02 -12.23 15.14
C ARG A 22 4.35 -10.97 14.63
N TYR A 23 5.07 -10.16 13.88
CA TYR A 23 4.60 -8.92 13.30
C TYR A 23 4.88 -8.92 11.81
N ARG A 24 3.97 -8.34 11.04
CA ARG A 24 4.11 -8.23 9.59
C ARG A 24 3.73 -6.84 9.11
N GLY A 25 4.60 -6.27 8.29
CA GLY A 25 4.38 -4.99 7.66
C GLY A 25 3.36 -5.08 6.52
N PHE A 26 2.65 -3.99 6.28
CA PHE A 26 1.85 -3.82 5.07
C PHE A 26 1.76 -2.35 4.66
N VAL A 27 1.56 -2.16 3.36
CA VAL A 27 1.37 -0.85 2.71
C VAL A 27 -0.04 -0.81 2.16
N THR A 28 -0.83 0.18 2.58
CA THR A 28 -2.19 0.42 2.10
C THR A 28 -2.22 1.62 1.18
N PHE A 29 -2.86 1.48 0.03
CA PHE A 29 -3.07 2.51 -0.99
C PHE A 29 -4.56 2.86 -1.02
N THR A 30 -4.89 4.14 -0.85
CA THR A 30 -6.26 4.65 -0.90
C THR A 30 -6.32 5.85 -1.82
N ALA A 31 -7.15 5.77 -2.87
CA ALA A 31 -7.35 6.87 -3.82
C ALA A 31 -8.56 7.72 -3.44
N GLY A 32 -8.38 9.04 -3.36
CA GLY A 32 -9.46 9.99 -3.06
C GLY A 32 -10.01 9.91 -1.64
N VAL A 33 -11.21 10.46 -1.44
CA VAL A 33 -11.85 10.62 -0.11
C VAL A 33 -12.67 9.41 0.33
N GLN A 34 -12.90 8.43 -0.56
CA GLN A 34 -13.75 7.28 -0.29
C GLN A 34 -12.92 6.00 -0.03
N PRO A 35 -13.13 5.29 1.09
CA PRO A 35 -12.40 4.07 1.44
C PRO A 35 -12.78 2.84 0.59
N ALA A 36 -13.65 2.99 -0.42
CA ALA A 36 -14.26 1.88 -1.17
C ALA A 36 -13.27 1.10 -2.06
N ALA A 37 -12.11 1.67 -2.39
CA ALA A 37 -11.04 0.99 -3.11
C ALA A 37 -9.71 1.22 -2.39
N SER A 38 -9.43 0.41 -1.37
CA SER A 38 -8.10 0.32 -0.78
C SER A 38 -7.40 -0.93 -1.28
N SER A 39 -6.18 -0.77 -1.79
CA SER A 39 -5.31 -1.88 -2.16
C SER A 39 -4.28 -2.08 -1.07
N ARG A 40 -3.98 -3.33 -0.70
CA ARG A 40 -3.03 -3.66 0.35
C ARG A 40 -1.93 -4.53 -0.20
N HIS A 41 -0.70 -4.06 -0.08
CA HIS A 41 0.49 -4.87 -0.26
C HIS A 41 0.98 -5.37 1.10
N THR A 42 1.11 -6.67 1.25
CA THR A 42 1.54 -7.29 2.50
C THR A 42 2.99 -7.76 2.36
N CYS A 43 3.86 -7.32 3.25
CA CYS A 43 5.27 -7.69 3.25
C CYS A 43 5.42 -9.20 3.44
N THR A 44 6.40 -9.79 2.75
CA THR A 44 6.58 -11.25 2.78
C THR A 44 7.16 -11.73 4.11
N ARG A 45 8.04 -10.92 4.72
CA ARG A 45 8.75 -11.26 5.95
C ARG A 45 7.88 -11.02 7.19
N CYS A 46 8.11 -11.85 8.20
CA CYS A 46 7.55 -11.67 9.53
C CYS A 46 8.69 -11.45 10.52
N TRP A 47 8.49 -10.54 11.45
CA TRP A 47 9.49 -10.15 12.45
C TRP A 47 8.98 -10.47 13.85
N ASP A 48 9.88 -10.65 14.80
CA ASP A 48 9.52 -10.77 16.23
C ASP A 48 9.34 -9.40 16.89
N ASN A 49 9.61 -8.32 16.16
CA ASN A 49 9.57 -6.95 16.65
C ASN A 49 8.70 -6.08 15.72
N PRO A 50 7.71 -5.34 16.26
CA PRO A 50 6.86 -4.45 15.46
C PRO A 50 7.66 -3.33 14.78
N LEU A 51 8.75 -2.86 15.36
CA LEU A 51 9.58 -1.81 14.76
C LEU A 51 10.26 -2.31 13.47
N GLN A 52 10.82 -3.53 13.51
CA GLN A 52 11.44 -4.14 12.31
C GLN A 52 10.41 -4.43 11.22
N ALA A 53 9.21 -4.85 11.60
CA ALA A 53 8.11 -5.02 10.64
C ALA A 53 7.69 -3.68 10.01
N HIS A 54 7.79 -2.59 10.76
CA HIS A 54 7.53 -1.25 10.24
C HIS A 54 8.63 -0.80 9.27
N GLU A 55 9.90 -0.97 9.63
CA GLU A 55 11.05 -0.65 8.77
C GLU A 55 11.01 -1.44 7.44
N ASP A 56 10.61 -2.71 7.49
CA ASP A 56 10.39 -3.55 6.30
C ASP A 56 9.24 -3.01 5.43
N ALA A 57 8.12 -2.59 6.04
CA ALA A 57 7.02 -1.96 5.32
C ALA A 57 7.43 -0.65 4.64
N ASP A 58 8.20 0.19 5.35
CA ASP A 58 8.69 1.46 4.82
C ASP A 58 9.70 1.25 3.69
N ALA A 59 10.54 0.22 3.75
CA ALA A 59 11.45 -0.17 2.68
C ALA A 59 10.73 -0.68 1.42
N GLU A 60 9.58 -1.34 1.59
CA GLU A 60 8.79 -1.93 0.49
C GLU A 60 7.86 -0.92 -0.21
N VAL A 61 7.70 0.31 0.30
CA VAL A 61 6.78 1.33 -0.24
C VAL A 61 6.95 1.54 -1.75
N GLU A 62 8.18 1.70 -2.23
CA GLU A 62 8.44 1.96 -3.65
C GLU A 62 8.11 0.75 -4.53
N TYR A 63 8.40 -0.46 -4.05
CA TYR A 63 8.05 -1.69 -4.75
C TYR A 63 6.53 -1.87 -4.81
N ALA A 64 5.87 -1.72 -3.66
CA ALA A 64 4.42 -1.80 -3.52
C ALA A 64 3.70 -0.77 -4.40
N TYR A 65 4.23 0.46 -4.48
CA TYR A 65 3.68 1.52 -5.33
C TYR A 65 3.80 1.18 -6.83
N ARG A 66 4.94 0.67 -7.28
CA ARG A 66 5.11 0.23 -8.68
C ARG A 66 4.17 -0.91 -9.04
N HIS A 67 4.01 -1.87 -8.12
CA HIS A 67 3.09 -2.98 -8.30
C HIS A 67 1.63 -2.49 -8.33
N TYR A 68 1.25 -1.58 -7.43
CA TYR A 68 -0.06 -0.93 -7.41
C TYR A 68 -0.35 -0.24 -8.75
N LEU A 69 0.60 0.54 -9.27
CA LEU A 69 0.45 1.19 -10.57
C LEU A 69 0.29 0.15 -11.69
N SER A 70 1.08 -0.92 -11.71
CA SER A 70 0.97 -1.96 -12.74
C SER A 70 -0.42 -2.62 -12.76
N ASP A 71 -1.00 -2.88 -11.59
CA ASP A 71 -2.33 -3.49 -11.46
C ASP A 71 -3.46 -2.49 -11.78
N HIS A 72 -3.25 -1.21 -11.44
CA HIS A 72 -4.24 -0.13 -11.64
C HIS A 72 -4.04 0.72 -12.90
N THR A 73 -3.06 0.42 -13.76
CA THR A 73 -2.86 1.14 -15.05
C THR A 73 -4.06 0.96 -15.99
N ASP A 74 -4.96 0.00 -15.73
CA ASP A 74 -6.22 -0.18 -16.47
C ASP A 74 -7.30 0.89 -16.15
N TRP A 75 -7.12 1.70 -15.10
CA TRP A 75 -8.13 2.72 -14.73
C TRP A 75 -7.96 4.04 -15.51
N SER A 76 -6.73 4.48 -15.76
CA SER A 76 -6.46 5.76 -16.44
C SER A 76 -6.61 5.71 -17.97
N SER A 77 -6.50 4.52 -18.59
CA SER A 77 -6.70 4.34 -20.02
C SER A 77 -8.19 4.28 -20.42
N ARG A 78 -9.10 4.00 -19.48
CA ARG A 78 -10.55 3.92 -19.74
C ARG A 78 -11.33 5.21 -19.42
N ALA A 79 -10.73 6.12 -18.67
CA ALA A 79 -11.30 7.43 -18.37
C ALA A 79 -11.06 8.49 -19.48
N GLY A 80 -10.30 8.15 -20.52
CA GLY A 80 -9.89 9.07 -21.61
C GLY A 80 -10.48 8.76 -22.98
N SER A 81 -11.59 8.02 -23.08
CA SER A 81 -12.26 7.78 -24.37
C SER A 81 -13.73 8.15 -24.31
N THR A 82 -14.00 9.43 -24.10
CA THR A 82 -15.28 10.05 -24.46
C THR A 82 -15.01 11.38 -25.17
N GLU A 83 -14.29 11.31 -26.28
CA GLU A 83 -14.27 12.37 -27.30
C GLU A 83 -14.90 11.80 -28.58
N HIS A 84 -16.19 12.09 -28.81
CA HIS A 84 -16.73 12.78 -30.00
C HIS A 84 -18.26 12.87 -29.94
#